data_AF-A0A6L9KT75-F1
#
_entry.id   AF-A0A6L9KT75-F1
#
_cell.length_a   1.000
_cell.length_b   1.000
_cell.length_c   1.000
_cell.angle_alpha   90.00
_cell.angle_beta   90.00
_cell.angle_gamma   90.00
#
_symmetry.space_group_name_H-M   'P 1'
#
loop_
_entity.id
_entity.type
_entity.pdbx_description
1 polymer ?
#
loop_
_entity_poly.entity_id
_entity_poly.type
_entity_poly.pdbx_seq_one_letter_code
_entity_poly.pdbx_strand_id
1 'polypeptide(L)'
;MRSDLFSADQMAQHGKMTAASHRLAVEPAPDQLLDRLAENEAALTRVCNLLTAAVTAKRRITPAGEWLLDNFYLIEEQIRTAKRHLPKGYSLELPRLASKSSLGHPRVYDIAIEIIAHGDGRVDAESLSRFVTAYQSVNALKLGELWAIPIMLRLAIIENLRRVSSRIALEWFERDLADSWADRMTEVAEKDPKSLILVISDMARSNPPMVSPFVAELARRLQGRGPALALPLTWIDQRLTELGLTIERLVQSENQHQASDQVSISNCIGSLRVLGAMDWREFVETMSVVEQILLEDPSGAYGKMDFVTRDRYRHATERIAKKCGLTEQEVATRVVALARVGTVTESAAGADDRARHVGFYLIDKGLPKLAQVVG
;
A
#
# COMPACT_ATOMS: atom_id res chain seq x y z
N MET A 1 -1.10 1.09 10.50
CA MET A 1 -0.62 1.37 9.14
C MET A 1 -0.08 2.79 8.96
N ARG A 2 -0.17 3.72 9.92
CA ARG A 2 0.72 4.88 9.89
C ARG A 2 1.70 4.72 11.04
N SER A 3 2.97 4.78 10.70
CA SER A 3 4.09 4.62 11.63
C SER A 3 5.04 5.79 11.46
N ASP A 4 6.12 5.83 12.23
CA ASP A 4 7.15 6.86 12.09
C ASP A 4 7.71 6.88 10.66
N LEU A 5 7.84 8.08 10.10
CA LEU A 5 8.34 8.29 8.74
C LEU A 5 9.82 7.93 8.66
N PHE A 6 10.18 7.12 7.67
CA PHE A 6 11.55 6.65 7.48
C PHE A 6 12.19 7.30 6.25
N SER A 7 13.46 7.72 6.39
CA SER A 7 14.36 7.99 5.27
C SER A 7 14.68 6.70 4.50
N ALA A 8 15.29 6.82 3.32
CA ALA A 8 15.69 5.66 2.51
C ALA A 8 16.63 4.69 3.27
N ASP A 9 17.51 5.21 4.14
CA ASP A 9 18.41 4.39 4.96
C ASP A 9 17.68 3.73 6.13
N GLN A 10 16.75 4.45 6.77
CA GLN A 10 15.89 3.87 7.81
C GLN A 10 14.98 2.79 7.23
N MET A 11 14.47 2.99 6.02
CA MET A 11 13.67 2.02 5.28
C MET A 11 14.47 0.75 4.95
N ALA A 12 15.75 0.87 4.57
CA ALA A 12 16.63 -0.28 4.37
C ALA A 12 16.86 -1.06 5.69
N GLN A 13 17.13 -0.35 6.79
CA GLN A 13 17.28 -0.99 8.10
C GLN A 13 15.99 -1.69 8.54
N HIS A 14 14.84 -1.07 8.27
CA HIS A 14 13.53 -1.67 8.50
C HIS A 14 13.35 -2.95 7.70
N GLY A 15 13.71 -2.96 6.42
CA GLY A 15 13.65 -4.16 5.57
C GLY A 15 14.39 -5.36 6.16
N LYS A 16 15.56 -5.15 6.79
CA LYS A 16 16.30 -6.22 7.50
C LYS A 16 15.55 -6.71 8.74
N MET A 17 14.99 -5.80 9.52
CA MET A 17 14.23 -6.15 10.73
C MET A 17 12.95 -6.94 10.37
N THR A 18 12.23 -6.49 9.34
CA THR A 18 11.06 -7.17 8.80
C THR A 18 11.43 -8.57 8.28
N ALA A 19 12.53 -8.70 7.53
CA ALA A 19 12.98 -10.00 7.05
C ALA A 19 13.32 -10.97 8.19
N ALA A 20 13.97 -10.48 9.26
CA ALA A 20 14.31 -11.29 10.42
C ALA A 20 13.09 -11.74 11.25
N SER A 21 11.99 -10.97 11.24
CA SER A 21 10.75 -11.33 11.93
C SER A 21 9.86 -12.29 11.12
N HIS A 22 9.99 -12.28 9.79
CA HIS A 22 9.18 -13.09 8.90
C HIS A 22 9.46 -14.59 9.04
N ARG A 23 8.42 -15.33 9.45
CA ARG A 23 8.40 -16.80 9.46
C ARG A 23 7.33 -17.29 8.50
N LEU A 24 7.72 -18.21 7.61
CA LEU A 24 6.81 -18.77 6.62
C LEU A 24 5.90 -19.84 7.24
N ALA A 25 4.63 -19.81 6.87
CA ALA A 25 3.66 -20.84 7.20
C ALA A 25 3.87 -22.09 6.33
N VAL A 26 3.59 -23.25 6.92
CA VAL A 26 3.66 -24.56 6.23
C VAL A 26 2.33 -24.87 5.54
N GLU A 27 1.22 -24.40 6.09
CA GLU A 27 -0.13 -24.72 5.62
C GLU A 27 -0.71 -23.65 4.68
N PRO A 28 -1.52 -24.06 3.68
CA PRO A 28 -2.28 -23.13 2.86
C PRO A 28 -3.30 -22.37 3.70
N ALA A 29 -3.38 -21.05 3.50
CA ALA A 29 -4.42 -20.20 4.08
C ALA A 29 -5.37 -19.71 2.98
N PRO A 30 -6.65 -19.41 3.30
CA PRO A 30 -7.58 -18.86 2.33
C PRO A 30 -7.08 -17.54 1.73
N ASP A 31 -7.40 -17.31 0.46
CA ASP A 31 -7.14 -16.03 -0.20
C ASP A 31 -8.22 -15.02 0.20
N GLN A 32 -7.84 -13.98 0.96
CA GLN A 32 -8.73 -12.91 1.40
C GLN A 32 -8.46 -11.59 0.67
N LEU A 33 -7.46 -11.51 -0.21
CA LEU A 33 -7.02 -10.25 -0.81
C LEU A 33 -8.07 -9.69 -1.78
N LEU A 34 -8.76 -10.54 -2.54
CA LEU A 34 -9.82 -10.13 -3.44
C LEU A 34 -11.08 -9.66 -2.71
N ASP A 35 -11.49 -10.37 -1.67
CA ASP A 35 -12.62 -9.97 -0.82
C ASP A 35 -12.31 -8.64 -0.13
N ARG A 36 -11.09 -8.49 0.40
CA ARG A 36 -10.65 -7.24 0.99
C ARG A 36 -10.59 -6.09 -0.01
N LEU A 37 -10.14 -6.35 -1.24
CA LEU A 37 -10.17 -5.35 -2.31
C LEU A 37 -11.60 -4.90 -2.64
N ALA A 38 -12.57 -5.83 -2.64
CA ALA A 38 -13.97 -5.51 -2.87
C ALA A 38 -14.57 -4.68 -1.72
N GLU A 39 -14.24 -5.01 -0.47
CA GLU A 39 -14.60 -4.19 0.69
C GLU A 39 -14.02 -2.77 0.60
N ASN A 40 -12.76 -2.67 0.16
CA ASN A 40 -12.07 -1.40 0.00
C ASN A 40 -12.72 -0.53 -1.07
N GLU A 41 -13.01 -1.11 -2.23
CA GLU A 41 -13.75 -0.46 -3.32
C GLU A 41 -15.11 0.04 -2.82
N ALA A 42 -15.91 -0.81 -2.19
CA ALA A 42 -17.23 -0.44 -1.71
C ALA A 42 -17.17 0.70 -0.68
N ALA A 43 -16.19 0.70 0.22
CA ALA A 43 -16.00 1.77 1.20
C ALA A 43 -15.59 3.08 0.52
N LEU A 44 -14.64 3.04 -0.41
CA LEU A 44 -14.20 4.23 -1.15
C LEU A 44 -15.34 4.85 -1.96
N THR A 45 -16.12 4.03 -2.67
CA THR A 45 -17.30 4.50 -3.41
C THR A 45 -18.33 5.18 -2.50
N ARG A 46 -18.59 4.62 -1.30
CA ARG A 46 -19.50 5.26 -0.32
C ARG A 46 -19.01 6.64 0.11
N VAL A 47 -17.72 6.78 0.40
CA VAL A 47 -17.14 8.08 0.79
C VAL A 47 -17.23 9.08 -0.35
N CYS A 48 -16.91 8.69 -1.58
CA CYS A 48 -17.02 9.59 -2.73
C CYS A 48 -18.47 10.04 -2.97
N ASN A 49 -19.44 9.12 -2.90
CA ASN A 49 -20.86 9.49 -3.01
C ASN A 49 -21.30 10.48 -1.91
N LEU A 50 -20.83 10.29 -0.68
CA LEU A 50 -21.09 11.21 0.43
C LEU A 50 -20.54 12.62 0.13
N LEU A 51 -19.28 12.71 -0.29
CA LEU A 51 -18.63 13.99 -0.58
C LEU A 51 -19.26 14.68 -1.81
N THR A 52 -19.62 13.93 -2.86
CA THR A 52 -20.34 14.46 -4.02
C THR A 52 -21.71 15.04 -3.65
N ALA A 53 -22.45 14.36 -2.76
CA ALA A 53 -23.72 14.86 -2.27
C ALA A 53 -23.53 16.16 -1.46
N ALA A 54 -22.49 16.24 -0.63
CA ALA A 54 -22.15 17.45 0.12
C ALA A 54 -21.84 18.64 -0.80
N VAL A 55 -21.01 18.44 -1.83
CA VAL A 55 -20.68 19.48 -2.83
C VAL A 55 -21.94 19.94 -3.57
N THR A 56 -22.81 19.01 -3.95
CA THR A 56 -24.09 19.30 -4.63
C THR A 56 -25.03 20.13 -3.74
N ALA A 57 -25.04 19.85 -2.44
CA ALA A 57 -25.76 20.61 -1.43
C ALA A 57 -25.08 21.96 -1.07
N LYS A 58 -24.00 22.34 -1.77
CA LYS A 58 -23.19 23.54 -1.51
C LYS A 58 -22.58 23.58 -0.10
N ARG A 59 -22.42 22.41 0.54
CA ARG A 59 -21.64 22.28 1.77
C ARG A 59 -20.16 22.30 1.44
N ARG A 60 -19.34 22.82 2.35
CA ARG A 60 -17.88 22.81 2.20
C ARG A 60 -17.34 21.43 2.51
N ILE A 61 -16.39 20.97 1.71
CA ILE A 61 -15.61 19.76 1.98
C ILE A 61 -14.17 20.15 2.32
N THR A 62 -13.43 19.22 2.92
CA THR A 62 -12.03 19.47 3.27
C THR A 62 -11.15 19.39 2.03
N PRO A 63 -9.94 20.00 2.03
CA PRO A 63 -9.00 19.87 0.92
C PRO A 63 -8.65 18.41 0.60
N ALA A 64 -8.59 17.55 1.61
CA ALA A 64 -8.37 16.12 1.43
C ALA A 64 -9.56 15.43 0.73
N GLY A 65 -10.79 15.82 1.08
CA GLY A 65 -12.01 15.35 0.40
C GLY A 65 -12.11 15.81 -1.06
N GLU A 66 -11.73 17.06 -1.35
CA GLU A 66 -11.65 17.58 -2.73
C GLU A 66 -10.66 16.77 -3.55
N TRP A 67 -9.45 16.59 -3.02
CA TRP A 67 -8.40 15.83 -3.70
C TRP A 67 -8.80 14.37 -3.96
N LEU A 68 -9.52 13.75 -3.02
CA LEU A 68 -10.07 12.40 -3.20
C LEU A 68 -11.06 12.33 -4.36
N LEU A 69 -12.00 13.29 -4.44
CA LEU A 69 -12.99 13.34 -5.51
C LEU A 69 -12.33 13.59 -6.88
N ASP A 70 -11.45 14.58 -6.95
CA ASP A 70 -10.76 14.96 -8.18
C ASP A 70 -9.95 13.80 -8.78
N ASN A 71 -9.44 12.90 -7.94
CA ASN A 71 -8.60 11.78 -8.34
C ASN A 71 -9.30 10.41 -8.26
N PHE A 72 -10.61 10.36 -8.00
CA PHE A 72 -11.30 9.08 -7.78
C PHE A 72 -11.24 8.14 -8.99
N TYR A 73 -11.29 8.69 -10.21
CA TYR A 73 -11.18 7.93 -11.45
C TYR A 73 -9.88 7.10 -11.54
N LEU A 74 -8.77 7.64 -11.00
CA LEU A 74 -7.48 6.95 -10.95
C LEU A 74 -7.56 5.76 -9.98
N ILE A 75 -8.20 5.95 -8.83
CA ILE A 75 -8.39 4.88 -7.84
C ILE A 75 -9.21 3.74 -8.45
N GLU A 76 -10.30 4.06 -9.16
CA GLU A 76 -11.13 3.06 -9.85
C GLU A 76 -10.36 2.31 -10.94
N GLU A 77 -9.50 3.00 -11.70
CA GLU A 77 -8.61 2.37 -12.67
C GLU A 77 -7.62 1.41 -12.00
N GLN A 78 -7.03 1.79 -10.87
CA GLN A 78 -6.09 0.94 -10.13
C GLN A 78 -6.78 -0.26 -9.50
N ILE A 79 -8.02 -0.13 -9.01
CA ILE A 79 -8.82 -1.26 -8.51
C ILE A 79 -9.12 -2.24 -9.65
N ARG A 80 -9.55 -1.75 -10.82
CA ARG A 80 -9.80 -2.59 -12.01
C ARG A 80 -8.53 -3.32 -12.45
N THR A 81 -7.41 -2.61 -12.48
CA THR A 81 -6.09 -3.18 -12.78
C THR A 81 -5.73 -4.26 -11.77
N ALA A 82 -5.92 -3.98 -10.47
CA ALA A 82 -5.62 -4.94 -9.42
C ALA A 82 -6.44 -6.23 -9.56
N LYS A 83 -7.76 -6.13 -9.80
CA LYS A 83 -8.63 -7.29 -10.07
C LYS A 83 -8.20 -8.11 -11.28
N ARG A 84 -7.71 -7.46 -12.34
CA ARG A 84 -7.25 -8.14 -13.57
C ARG A 84 -5.93 -8.90 -13.34
N HIS A 85 -5.01 -8.30 -12.59
CA HIS A 85 -3.67 -8.86 -12.35
C HIS A 85 -3.60 -9.79 -11.13
N LEU A 86 -4.66 -9.85 -10.32
CA LEU A 86 -4.80 -10.79 -9.21
C LEU A 86 -5.89 -11.85 -9.51
N PRO A 87 -5.67 -12.79 -10.45
CA PRO A 87 -6.64 -13.84 -10.71
C PRO A 87 -6.80 -14.75 -9.48
N LYS A 88 -7.98 -15.37 -9.36
CA LYS A 88 -8.28 -16.30 -8.26
C LYS A 88 -7.20 -17.36 -8.13
N GLY A 89 -6.60 -17.46 -6.96
CA GLY A 89 -5.56 -18.45 -6.65
C GLY A 89 -4.12 -18.01 -6.92
N TYR A 90 -3.89 -16.85 -7.55
CA TYR A 90 -2.51 -16.33 -7.72
C TYR A 90 -1.82 -16.16 -6.36
N SER A 91 -2.52 -15.62 -5.37
CA SER A 91 -1.95 -15.43 -4.04
C SER A 91 -1.79 -16.73 -3.24
N LEU A 92 -2.41 -17.84 -3.67
CA LEU A 92 -2.28 -19.14 -2.99
C LEU A 92 -0.91 -19.76 -3.24
N GLU A 93 -0.24 -19.42 -4.35
CA GLU A 93 1.10 -19.91 -4.68
C GLU A 93 2.23 -19.13 -3.97
N LEU A 94 1.90 -17.96 -3.40
CA LEU A 94 2.87 -17.10 -2.73
C LEU A 94 3.17 -17.60 -1.31
N PRO A 95 4.44 -17.55 -0.85
CA PRO A 95 4.79 -17.84 0.54
C PRO A 95 4.01 -16.95 1.52
N ARG A 96 3.42 -17.56 2.55
CA ARG A 96 2.57 -16.88 3.55
C ARG A 96 3.25 -16.80 4.89
N LEU A 97 2.87 -15.80 5.70
CA LEU A 97 3.40 -15.62 7.05
C LEU A 97 2.64 -16.46 8.08
N ALA A 98 3.40 -17.01 9.04
CA ALA A 98 2.88 -17.76 10.19
C ALA A 98 2.55 -16.88 11.41
N SER A 99 2.86 -15.58 11.36
CA SER A 99 2.68 -14.65 12.49
C SER A 99 1.20 -14.40 12.80
N LYS A 100 0.84 -14.26 14.10
CA LYS A 100 -0.52 -13.91 14.54
C LYS A 100 -1.00 -12.53 14.06
N SER A 101 -0.09 -11.57 13.85
CA SER A 101 -0.44 -10.20 13.41
C SER A 101 -0.75 -10.10 11.92
N SER A 102 -0.19 -10.99 11.12
CA SER A 102 -0.28 -11.02 9.64
C SER A 102 -0.75 -12.40 9.17
N LEU A 103 -1.57 -13.06 9.99
CA LEU A 103 -1.84 -14.49 9.88
C LEU A 103 -2.53 -14.79 8.54
N GLY A 104 -1.85 -15.57 7.70
CA GLY A 104 -2.38 -15.99 6.41
C GLY A 104 -2.18 -15.00 5.26
N HIS A 105 -1.57 -13.83 5.47
CA HIS A 105 -1.22 -12.93 4.36
C HIS A 105 0.02 -13.42 3.60
N PRO A 106 0.09 -13.22 2.26
CA PRO A 106 1.34 -13.39 1.53
C PRO A 106 2.43 -12.50 2.12
N ARG A 107 3.65 -13.04 2.26
CA ARG A 107 4.83 -12.32 2.77
C ARG A 107 5.08 -11.01 2.02
N VAL A 108 4.92 -11.03 0.71
CA VAL A 108 5.05 -9.86 -0.16
C VAL A 108 3.96 -8.81 0.06
N TYR A 109 2.78 -9.21 0.54
CA TYR A 109 1.74 -8.24 0.93
C TYR A 109 2.14 -7.51 2.20
N ASP A 110 2.66 -8.22 3.19
CA ASP A 110 3.17 -7.62 4.43
C ASP A 110 4.33 -6.65 4.16
N ILE A 111 5.27 -7.02 3.28
CA ILE A 111 6.32 -6.11 2.77
C ILE A 111 5.71 -4.82 2.21
N ALA A 112 4.67 -4.93 1.38
CA ALA A 112 4.00 -3.77 0.81
C ALA A 112 3.32 -2.91 1.90
N ILE A 113 2.70 -3.52 2.91
CA ILE A 113 2.12 -2.81 4.06
C ILE A 113 3.18 -2.01 4.81
N GLU A 114 4.34 -2.62 5.09
CA GLU A 114 5.43 -1.98 5.84
C GLU A 114 6.01 -0.78 5.08
N ILE A 115 6.23 -0.92 3.77
CA ILE A 115 6.69 0.19 2.92
C ILE A 115 5.70 1.35 2.95
N ILE A 116 4.40 1.07 2.81
CA ILE A 116 3.35 2.11 2.83
C ILE A 116 3.21 2.75 4.20
N ALA A 117 3.38 1.98 5.28
CA ALA A 117 3.20 2.47 6.64
C ALA A 117 4.28 3.46 7.08
N HIS A 118 5.52 3.20 6.70
CA HIS A 118 6.67 4.04 7.02
C HIS A 118 6.99 5.10 5.94
N GLY A 119 6.36 5.00 4.77
CA GLY A 119 6.39 6.02 3.71
C GLY A 119 5.19 6.99 3.72
N ASP A 120 4.23 6.85 4.64
CA ASP A 120 2.95 7.58 4.65
C ASP A 120 2.25 7.61 3.28
N GLY A 121 2.16 6.42 2.67
CA GLY A 121 1.56 6.24 1.35
C GLY A 121 2.47 6.59 0.18
N ARG A 122 3.67 7.14 0.41
CA ARG A 122 4.64 7.46 -0.64
C ARG A 122 5.49 6.24 -1.00
N VAL A 123 5.55 5.93 -2.29
CA VAL A 123 6.42 4.91 -2.88
C VAL A 123 7.21 5.56 -3.99
N ASP A 124 8.53 5.48 -3.91
CA ASP A 124 9.45 5.81 -4.98
C ASP A 124 10.37 4.61 -5.26
N ALA A 125 10.92 4.57 -6.48
CA ALA A 125 11.71 3.43 -6.95
C ALA A 125 12.99 3.21 -6.14
N GLU A 126 13.62 4.28 -5.63
CA GLU A 126 14.86 4.19 -4.86
C GLU A 126 14.59 3.54 -3.49
N SER A 127 13.63 4.08 -2.74
CA SER A 127 13.24 3.57 -1.43
C SER A 127 12.76 2.12 -1.51
N LEU A 128 11.96 1.79 -2.53
CA LEU A 128 11.50 0.42 -2.78
C LEU A 128 12.68 -0.52 -3.05
N SER A 129 13.61 -0.13 -3.93
CA SER A 129 14.79 -0.94 -4.28
C SER A 129 15.70 -1.17 -3.08
N ARG A 130 15.94 -0.13 -2.27
CA ARG A 130 16.75 -0.24 -1.04
C ARG A 130 16.10 -1.15 -0.01
N PHE A 131 14.78 -1.03 0.20
CA PHE A 131 14.05 -1.90 1.11
C PHE A 131 14.17 -3.36 0.67
N VAL A 132 13.85 -3.66 -0.60
CA VAL A 132 13.85 -5.04 -1.13
C VAL A 132 15.26 -5.63 -1.12
N THR A 133 16.29 -4.85 -1.49
CA THR A 133 17.69 -5.28 -1.40
C THR A 133 18.08 -5.63 0.03
N ALA A 134 17.75 -4.75 0.99
CA ALA A 134 18.08 -4.97 2.39
C ALA A 134 17.32 -6.15 2.99
N TYR A 135 16.04 -6.32 2.63
CA TYR A 135 15.24 -7.48 2.99
C TYR A 135 15.86 -8.78 2.47
N GLN A 136 16.24 -8.82 1.19
CA GLN A 136 16.83 -10.00 0.55
C GLN A 136 18.21 -10.39 1.08
N SER A 137 18.93 -9.47 1.75
CA SER A 137 20.17 -9.79 2.45
C SER A 137 19.99 -10.74 3.64
N VAL A 138 18.75 -10.88 4.13
CA VAL A 138 18.38 -11.80 5.20
C VAL A 138 17.59 -12.98 4.63
N ASN A 139 16.52 -12.69 3.86
CA ASN A 139 15.65 -13.71 3.29
C ASN A 139 15.41 -13.46 1.80
N ALA A 140 15.91 -14.36 0.93
CA ALA A 140 15.67 -14.27 -0.51
C ALA A 140 14.17 -14.33 -0.86
N LEU A 141 13.75 -13.49 -1.81
CA LEU A 141 12.41 -13.54 -2.39
C LEU A 141 12.43 -14.46 -3.61
N LYS A 142 11.34 -15.20 -3.80
CA LYS A 142 11.12 -16.00 -5.01
C LYS A 142 10.80 -15.09 -6.20
N LEU A 143 11.03 -15.57 -7.42
CA LEU A 143 10.62 -14.90 -8.66
C LEU A 143 9.13 -14.53 -8.62
N GLY A 144 8.26 -15.45 -8.23
CA GLY A 144 6.83 -15.19 -8.10
C GLY A 144 6.49 -14.09 -7.08
N GLU A 145 7.28 -13.94 -6.01
CA GLU A 145 7.10 -12.85 -5.04
C GLU A 145 7.55 -11.51 -5.60
N LEU A 146 8.68 -11.46 -6.32
CA LEU A 146 9.15 -10.23 -6.97
C LEU A 146 8.12 -9.73 -8.00
N TRP A 147 7.55 -10.63 -8.79
CA TRP A 147 6.47 -10.32 -9.73
C TRP A 147 5.15 -9.92 -9.05
N ALA A 148 4.96 -10.28 -7.78
CA ALA A 148 3.79 -9.90 -7.01
C ALA A 148 3.92 -8.53 -6.33
N ILE A 149 5.13 -7.99 -6.13
CA ILE A 149 5.35 -6.65 -5.55
C ILE A 149 4.46 -5.55 -6.17
N PRO A 150 4.34 -5.42 -7.51
CA PRO A 150 3.53 -4.37 -8.13
C PRO A 150 2.06 -4.43 -7.71
N ILE A 151 1.48 -5.64 -7.66
CA ILE A 151 0.07 -5.80 -7.29
C ILE A 151 -0.11 -5.60 -5.78
N MET A 152 0.82 -6.09 -4.96
CA MET A 152 0.75 -5.95 -3.51
C MET A 152 0.86 -4.50 -3.05
N LEU A 153 1.74 -3.70 -3.67
CA LEU A 153 1.82 -2.26 -3.42
C LEU A 153 0.52 -1.55 -3.79
N ARG A 154 -0.12 -1.90 -4.91
CA ARG A 154 -1.44 -1.35 -5.27
C ARG A 154 -2.48 -1.66 -4.21
N LEU A 155 -2.58 -2.92 -3.77
CA LEU A 155 -3.52 -3.33 -2.72
C LEU A 155 -3.27 -2.57 -1.41
N ALA A 156 -2.01 -2.42 -1.00
CA ALA A 156 -1.64 -1.72 0.22
C ALA A 156 -1.97 -0.22 0.14
N ILE A 157 -1.75 0.43 -1.01
CA ILE A 157 -2.14 1.83 -1.21
C ILE A 157 -3.66 1.99 -1.18
N ILE A 158 -4.41 1.10 -1.83
CA ILE A 158 -5.88 1.13 -1.83
C ILE A 158 -6.43 0.93 -0.40
N GLU A 159 -5.84 0.04 0.39
CA GLU A 159 -6.16 -0.15 1.81
C GLU A 159 -5.90 1.15 2.61
N ASN A 160 -4.76 1.81 2.37
CA ASN A 160 -4.45 3.07 3.05
C ASN A 160 -5.40 4.20 2.64
N LEU A 161 -5.75 4.31 1.35
CA LEU A 161 -6.76 5.24 0.85
C LEU A 161 -8.11 4.98 1.53
N ARG A 162 -8.58 3.73 1.58
CA ARG A 162 -9.83 3.37 2.27
C ARG A 162 -9.83 3.84 3.72
N ARG A 163 -8.72 3.67 4.43
CA ARG A 163 -8.56 4.11 5.83
C ARG A 163 -8.68 5.63 5.97
N VAL A 164 -7.93 6.39 5.18
CA VAL A 164 -7.95 7.86 5.23
C VAL A 164 -9.32 8.40 4.80
N SER A 165 -9.89 7.89 3.70
CA SER A 165 -11.22 8.27 3.22
C SER A 165 -12.32 7.99 4.25
N SER A 166 -12.25 6.85 4.96
CA SER A 166 -13.23 6.54 6.01
C SER A 166 -13.16 7.52 7.18
N ARG A 167 -11.96 8.00 7.53
CA ARG A 167 -11.78 9.05 8.54
C ARG A 167 -12.36 10.37 8.07
N ILE A 168 -12.08 10.80 6.85
CA ILE A 168 -12.66 12.02 6.25
C ILE A 168 -14.19 11.97 6.28
N ALA A 169 -14.79 10.81 5.98
CA ALA A 169 -16.24 10.65 6.05
C ALA A 169 -16.79 10.78 7.48
N LEU A 170 -16.09 10.22 8.48
CA LEU A 170 -16.48 10.39 9.89
C LEU A 170 -16.40 11.87 10.31
N GLU A 171 -15.27 12.52 10.01
CA GLU A 171 -15.05 13.94 10.31
C GLU A 171 -16.08 14.84 9.62
N TRP A 172 -16.53 14.46 8.42
CA TRP A 172 -17.59 15.17 7.70
C TRP A 172 -18.92 15.19 8.47
N PHE A 173 -19.35 14.06 9.06
CA PHE A 173 -20.59 14.03 9.84
C PHE A 173 -20.53 14.96 11.05
N GLU A 174 -19.38 15.02 11.72
CA GLU A 174 -19.19 15.89 12.89
C GLU A 174 -19.19 17.37 12.52
N ARG A 175 -18.65 17.71 11.36
CA ARG A 175 -18.68 19.07 10.83
C ARG A 175 -20.07 19.48 10.35
N ASP A 176 -20.80 18.59 9.66
CA ASP A 176 -22.17 18.88 9.23
C ASP A 176 -23.11 19.08 10.44
N LEU A 177 -22.91 18.31 11.52
CA LEU A 177 -23.61 18.51 12.78
C LEU A 177 -23.30 19.89 13.38
N ALA A 178 -22.02 20.28 13.46
CA ALA A 178 -21.61 21.61 13.92
C ALA A 178 -22.21 22.73 13.05
N ASP A 179 -22.16 22.57 11.72
CA ASP A 179 -22.75 23.52 10.77
C ASP A 179 -24.26 23.67 11.01
N SER A 180 -24.99 22.58 11.23
CA SER A 180 -26.44 22.62 11.49
C SER A 180 -26.80 23.39 12.78
N TRP A 181 -26.00 23.24 13.84
CA TRP A 181 -26.17 24.01 15.06
C TRP A 181 -25.80 25.47 14.87
N ALA A 182 -24.70 25.74 14.17
CA ALA A 182 -24.27 27.09 13.87
C ALA A 182 -25.28 27.85 12.99
N ASP A 183 -25.86 27.19 11.99
CA ASP A 183 -26.92 27.74 11.13
C ASP A 183 -28.14 28.14 11.99
N ARG A 184 -28.62 27.23 12.85
CA ARG A 184 -29.74 27.50 13.77
C ARG A 184 -29.44 28.63 14.75
N MET A 185 -28.26 28.63 15.36
CA MET A 185 -27.86 29.67 16.32
C MET A 185 -27.74 31.03 15.65
N THR A 186 -27.18 31.10 14.43
CA THR A 186 -27.05 32.34 13.67
C THR A 186 -28.42 32.89 13.30
N GLU A 187 -29.30 32.05 12.77
CA GLU A 187 -30.66 32.44 12.39
C GLU A 187 -31.45 32.99 13.59
N VAL A 188 -31.39 32.30 14.74
CA VAL A 188 -32.08 32.76 15.96
C VAL A 188 -31.42 34.01 16.52
N ALA A 189 -30.09 34.11 16.52
CA ALA A 189 -29.40 35.33 16.96
C ALA A 189 -29.74 36.56 16.11
N GLU A 190 -30.08 36.39 14.83
CA GLU A 190 -30.50 37.49 13.95
C GLU A 190 -31.99 37.84 14.13
N LYS A 191 -32.87 36.85 14.25
CA LYS A 191 -34.33 37.05 14.24
C LYS A 191 -34.94 37.23 15.63
N ASP A 192 -34.47 36.46 16.61
CA ASP A 192 -34.95 36.48 17.99
C ASP A 192 -33.83 36.09 18.98
N PRO A 193 -32.92 37.02 19.30
CA PRO A 193 -31.76 36.73 20.15
C PRO A 193 -32.11 36.14 21.53
N LYS A 194 -33.32 36.41 22.04
CA LYS A 194 -33.78 35.93 23.35
C LYS A 194 -34.01 34.41 23.34
N SER A 195 -34.38 33.86 22.20
CA SER A 195 -34.62 32.42 22.03
C SER A 195 -33.33 31.61 21.82
N LEU A 196 -32.17 32.26 21.68
CA LEU A 196 -30.88 31.57 21.48
C LEU A 196 -30.54 30.62 22.63
N ILE A 197 -30.94 30.96 23.86
CA ILE A 197 -30.73 30.11 25.04
C ILE A 197 -31.43 28.74 24.91
N LEU A 198 -32.58 28.69 24.25
CA LEU A 198 -33.31 27.43 24.00
C LEU A 198 -32.53 26.56 23.01
N VAL A 199 -31.96 27.15 21.95
CA VAL A 199 -31.13 26.43 20.97
C VAL A 199 -29.87 25.87 21.64
N ILE A 200 -29.21 26.64 22.51
CA ILE A 200 -28.06 26.15 23.28
C ILE A 200 -28.48 25.01 24.21
N SER A 201 -29.63 25.13 24.87
CA SER A 201 -30.16 24.07 25.74
C SER A 201 -30.47 22.78 24.97
N ASP A 202 -31.05 22.89 23.78
CA ASP A 202 -31.35 21.74 22.93
C ASP A 202 -30.06 21.07 22.43
N MET A 203 -29.06 21.84 22.03
CA MET A 203 -27.73 21.33 21.69
C MET A 203 -27.09 20.64 22.90
N ALA A 204 -27.13 21.26 24.08
CA ALA A 204 -26.60 20.67 25.30
C ALA A 204 -27.26 19.32 25.62
N ARG A 205 -28.57 19.21 25.38
CA ARG A 205 -29.34 17.98 25.60
C ARG A 205 -29.05 16.90 24.57
N SER A 206 -28.75 17.28 23.32
CA SER A 206 -28.37 16.30 22.28
C SER A 206 -26.98 15.69 22.50
N ASN A 207 -26.21 16.21 23.46
CA ASN A 207 -24.89 15.71 23.84
C ASN A 207 -23.94 15.53 22.64
N PRO A 208 -23.63 16.62 21.89
CA PRO A 208 -22.77 16.53 20.72
C PRO A 208 -21.35 16.07 21.11
N PRO A 209 -20.63 15.42 20.19
CA PRO A 209 -19.29 14.93 20.46
C PRO A 209 -18.30 16.10 20.61
N MET A 210 -17.54 16.09 21.69
CA MET A 210 -16.49 17.09 21.97
C MET A 210 -15.17 16.72 21.28
N VAL A 211 -15.24 16.53 19.96
CA VAL A 211 -14.13 16.13 19.09
C VAL A 211 -13.64 17.30 18.24
N SER A 212 -12.40 17.23 17.77
CA SER A 212 -11.75 18.32 17.01
C SER A 212 -12.59 18.85 15.83
N PRO A 213 -13.18 18.00 14.94
CA PRO A 213 -13.93 18.51 13.79
C PRO A 213 -15.18 19.31 14.18
N PHE A 214 -15.96 18.80 15.16
CA PHE A 214 -17.16 19.48 15.63
C PHE A 214 -16.84 20.82 16.29
N VAL A 215 -15.91 20.82 17.25
CA VAL A 215 -15.55 22.03 18.02
C VAL A 215 -14.91 23.07 17.12
N ALA A 216 -13.98 22.67 16.25
CA ALA A 216 -13.29 23.60 15.37
C ALA A 216 -14.25 24.25 14.37
N GLU A 217 -15.17 23.48 13.77
CA GLU A 217 -16.17 24.02 12.85
C GLU A 217 -17.13 24.96 13.56
N LEU A 218 -17.67 24.57 14.73
CA LEU A 218 -18.58 25.41 15.50
C LEU A 218 -17.90 26.71 15.98
N ALA A 219 -16.67 26.62 16.48
CA ALA A 219 -15.87 27.78 16.86
C ALA A 219 -15.66 28.73 15.67
N ARG A 220 -15.19 28.20 14.53
CA ARG A 220 -14.97 28.96 13.29
C ARG A 220 -16.23 29.66 12.80
N ARG A 221 -17.40 29.01 12.94
CA ARG A 221 -18.69 29.56 12.51
C ARG A 221 -19.21 30.69 13.40
N LEU A 222 -19.01 30.59 14.72
CA LEU A 222 -19.60 31.51 15.70
C LEU A 222 -18.66 32.64 16.14
N GLN A 223 -17.35 32.42 16.12
CA GLN A 223 -16.36 33.39 16.59
C GLN A 223 -16.42 34.68 15.77
N GLY A 224 -16.44 35.82 16.47
CA GLY A 224 -16.45 37.15 15.84
C GLY A 224 -17.79 37.61 15.25
N ARG A 225 -18.88 36.82 15.40
CA ARG A 225 -20.21 37.16 14.85
C ARG A 225 -21.15 37.91 15.81
N GLY A 226 -20.61 38.51 16.86
CA GLY A 226 -21.34 39.35 17.81
C GLY A 226 -21.53 38.73 19.19
N PRO A 227 -21.97 39.53 20.18
CA PRO A 227 -21.98 39.15 21.59
C PRO A 227 -22.98 38.03 21.92
N ALA A 228 -24.09 37.92 21.19
CA ALA A 228 -25.08 36.85 21.40
C ALA A 228 -24.47 35.45 21.16
N LEU A 229 -23.57 35.33 20.19
CA LEU A 229 -22.92 34.06 19.82
C LEU A 229 -21.69 33.73 20.68
N ALA A 230 -21.34 34.58 21.66
CA ALA A 230 -20.34 34.25 22.65
C ALA A 230 -20.84 33.22 23.68
N LEU A 231 -22.16 33.18 23.95
CA LEU A 231 -22.75 32.26 24.92
C LEU A 231 -22.61 30.78 24.53
N PRO A 232 -22.92 30.35 23.28
CA PRO A 232 -22.64 28.98 22.86
C PRO A 232 -21.17 28.59 22.98
N LEU A 233 -20.25 29.49 22.63
CA LEU A 233 -18.80 29.24 22.75
C LEU A 233 -18.36 29.09 24.20
N THR A 234 -18.92 29.91 25.10
CA THR A 234 -18.66 29.80 26.54
C THR A 234 -19.16 28.46 27.08
N TRP A 235 -20.32 27.98 26.62
CA TRP A 235 -20.84 26.67 27.01
C TRP A 235 -19.93 25.52 26.56
N ILE A 236 -19.43 25.56 25.32
CA ILE A 236 -18.47 24.57 24.81
C ILE A 236 -17.18 24.63 25.64
N ASP A 237 -16.66 25.82 25.92
CA ASP A 237 -15.43 25.99 26.69
C ASP A 237 -15.55 25.40 28.11
N GLN A 238 -16.69 25.60 28.77
CA GLN A 238 -16.99 24.98 30.07
C GLN A 238 -16.99 23.44 29.96
N ARG A 239 -17.64 22.89 28.94
CA ARG A 239 -17.65 21.42 28.70
C ARG A 239 -16.27 20.85 28.41
N LEU A 240 -15.46 21.55 27.63
CA LEU A 240 -14.09 21.13 27.34
C LEU A 240 -13.19 21.21 28.56
N THR A 241 -13.40 22.20 29.43
CA THR A 241 -12.68 22.34 30.70
C THR A 241 -12.90 21.14 31.61
N GLU A 242 -14.12 20.58 31.66
CA GLU A 242 -14.43 19.33 32.39
C GLU A 242 -13.58 18.14 31.89
N LEU A 243 -13.14 18.18 30.63
CA LEU A 243 -12.33 17.15 29.97
C LEU A 243 -10.83 17.51 29.91
N GLY A 244 -10.40 18.65 30.48
CA GLY A 244 -9.02 19.14 30.40
C GLY A 244 -8.59 19.59 29.00
N LEU A 245 -9.56 19.91 28.13
CA LEU A 245 -9.37 20.36 26.75
C LEU A 245 -9.68 21.86 26.62
N THR A 246 -9.26 22.46 25.51
CA THR A 246 -9.62 23.85 25.15
C THR A 246 -10.02 23.93 23.68
N ILE A 247 -10.83 24.92 23.33
CA ILE A 247 -11.22 25.16 21.92
C ILE A 247 -9.98 25.35 21.05
N GLU A 248 -9.01 26.14 21.53
CA GLU A 248 -7.79 26.46 20.78
C GLU A 248 -6.93 25.22 20.47
N ARG A 249 -6.80 24.29 21.44
CA ARG A 249 -6.12 23.00 21.23
C ARG A 249 -6.85 22.13 20.21
N LEU A 250 -8.18 22.07 20.27
CA LEU A 250 -8.97 21.27 19.32
C LEU A 250 -8.95 21.86 17.91
N VAL A 251 -8.98 23.19 17.76
CA VAL A 251 -8.79 23.87 16.47
C VAL A 251 -7.40 23.59 15.90
N GLN A 252 -6.35 23.67 16.73
CA GLN A 252 -4.99 23.35 16.29
C GLN A 252 -4.84 21.88 15.86
N SER A 253 -5.41 20.96 16.65
CA SER A 253 -5.45 19.53 16.33
C SER A 253 -6.18 19.26 15.00
N GLU A 254 -7.32 19.91 14.77
CA GLU A 254 -8.08 19.77 13.53
C GLU A 254 -7.28 20.23 12.31
N ASN A 255 -6.62 21.38 12.39
CA ASN A 255 -5.78 21.88 11.30
C ASN A 255 -4.62 20.92 10.97
N GLN A 256 -3.99 20.34 12.01
CA GLN A 256 -2.93 19.35 11.83
C GLN A 256 -3.45 18.05 11.20
N HIS A 257 -4.63 17.58 11.62
CA HIS A 257 -5.26 16.39 11.06
C HIS A 257 -5.63 16.58 9.59
N GLN A 258 -6.25 17.70 9.23
CA GLN A 258 -6.60 18.00 7.83
C GLN A 258 -5.37 18.09 6.93
N ALA A 259 -4.32 18.79 7.38
CA ALA A 259 -3.07 18.90 6.63
C ALA A 259 -2.42 17.52 6.43
N SER A 260 -2.42 16.70 7.48
CA SER A 260 -1.93 15.33 7.44
C SER A 260 -2.72 14.47 6.45
N ASP A 261 -4.04 14.57 6.44
CA ASP A 261 -4.90 13.76 5.58
C ASP A 261 -4.73 14.15 4.11
N GLN A 262 -4.61 15.44 3.84
CA GLN A 262 -4.32 15.95 2.50
C GLN A 262 -2.98 15.40 1.98
N VAL A 263 -1.93 15.42 2.80
CA VAL A 263 -0.62 14.87 2.43
C VAL A 263 -0.71 13.37 2.18
N SER A 264 -1.40 12.62 3.05
CA SER A 264 -1.50 11.16 2.92
C SER A 264 -2.24 10.74 1.64
N ILE A 265 -3.34 11.41 1.29
CA ILE A 265 -4.05 11.15 0.02
C ILE A 265 -3.16 11.56 -1.17
N SER A 266 -2.54 12.73 -1.13
CA SER A 266 -1.65 13.19 -2.19
C SER A 266 -0.52 12.19 -2.46
N ASN A 267 0.12 11.69 -1.40
CA ASN A 267 1.15 10.65 -1.48
C ASN A 267 0.62 9.37 -2.10
N CYS A 268 -0.55 8.88 -1.65
CA CYS A 268 -1.15 7.67 -2.22
C CYS A 268 -1.43 7.81 -3.71
N ILE A 269 -2.01 8.94 -4.13
CA ILE A 269 -2.28 9.24 -5.54
C ILE A 269 -0.98 9.33 -6.35
N GLY A 270 0.04 10.01 -5.83
CA GLY A 270 1.37 10.07 -6.43
C GLY A 270 1.98 8.67 -6.62
N SER A 271 1.92 7.83 -5.58
CA SER A 271 2.42 6.46 -5.62
C SER A 271 1.69 5.59 -6.64
N LEU A 272 0.35 5.69 -6.75
CA LEU A 272 -0.39 4.97 -7.78
C LEU A 272 0.09 5.32 -9.20
N ARG A 273 0.42 6.60 -9.45
CA ARG A 273 1.02 7.03 -10.73
C ARG A 273 2.43 6.46 -10.92
N VAL A 274 3.26 6.48 -9.89
CA VAL A 274 4.61 5.88 -9.92
C VAL A 274 4.53 4.38 -10.23
N LEU A 275 3.64 3.63 -9.58
CA LEU A 275 3.47 2.20 -9.84
C LEU A 275 3.01 1.90 -11.28
N GLY A 276 2.26 2.82 -11.90
CA GLY A 276 1.86 2.72 -13.30
C GLY A 276 2.99 3.02 -14.29
N ALA A 277 3.92 3.90 -13.93
CA ALA A 277 5.02 4.34 -14.80
C ALA A 277 6.30 3.51 -14.66
N MET A 278 6.48 2.78 -13.56
CA MET A 278 7.69 2.01 -13.27
C MET A 278 7.85 0.82 -14.23
N ASP A 279 9.06 0.61 -14.77
CA ASP A 279 9.37 -0.61 -15.53
C ASP A 279 9.61 -1.78 -14.57
N TRP A 280 8.55 -2.51 -14.29
CA TRP A 280 8.59 -3.67 -13.42
C TRP A 280 9.47 -4.81 -13.96
N ARG A 281 9.73 -4.86 -15.27
CA ARG A 281 10.63 -5.86 -15.85
C ARG A 281 12.07 -5.59 -15.42
N GLU A 282 12.51 -4.35 -15.56
CA GLU A 282 13.84 -3.90 -15.12
C GLU A 282 14.00 -4.09 -13.61
N PHE A 283 12.98 -3.71 -12.83
CA PHE A 283 12.99 -3.89 -11.38
C PHE A 283 13.15 -5.36 -10.98
N VAL A 284 12.37 -6.28 -11.56
CA VAL A 284 12.44 -7.71 -11.23
C VAL A 284 13.78 -8.30 -11.65
N GLU A 285 14.30 -7.98 -12.83
CA GLU A 285 15.62 -8.46 -13.27
C GLU A 285 16.76 -7.95 -12.37
N THR A 286 16.69 -6.70 -11.93
CA THR A 286 17.68 -6.11 -11.02
C THR A 286 17.63 -6.75 -9.64
N MET A 287 16.43 -7.04 -9.12
CA MET A 287 16.24 -7.57 -7.76
C MET A 287 16.33 -9.11 -7.67
N SER A 288 16.30 -9.81 -8.80
CA SER A 288 16.23 -11.27 -8.84
C SER A 288 17.60 -11.92 -8.67
N VAL A 289 17.79 -12.64 -7.57
CA VAL A 289 18.98 -13.48 -7.36
C VAL A 289 19.15 -14.52 -8.47
N VAL A 290 18.04 -15.07 -8.98
CA VAL A 290 18.05 -16.02 -10.11
C VAL A 290 18.58 -15.35 -11.37
N GLU A 291 18.14 -14.13 -11.66
CA GLU A 291 18.64 -13.37 -12.82
C GLU A 291 20.15 -13.14 -12.71
N GLN A 292 20.61 -12.68 -11.55
CA GLN A 292 22.04 -12.42 -11.32
C GLN A 292 22.90 -13.68 -11.52
N ILE A 293 22.40 -14.85 -11.10
CA ILE A 293 23.11 -16.12 -11.31
C ILE A 293 23.08 -16.52 -12.78
N LEU A 294 21.93 -16.44 -13.47
CA LEU A 294 21.84 -16.82 -14.87
C LEU A 294 22.68 -15.90 -15.79
N LEU A 295 22.93 -14.65 -15.39
CA LEU A 295 23.87 -13.75 -16.06
C LEU A 295 25.33 -14.24 -16.03
N GLU A 296 25.68 -15.17 -15.15
CA GLU A 296 26.99 -15.85 -15.13
C GLU A 296 27.13 -16.95 -16.22
N ASP A 297 26.18 -17.01 -17.15
CA ASP A 297 26.20 -17.88 -18.33
C ASP A 297 27.55 -17.85 -19.07
N PRO A 298 28.28 -18.98 -19.17
CA PRO A 298 29.64 -19.01 -19.74
C PRO A 298 29.71 -18.58 -21.21
N SER A 299 28.62 -18.76 -21.95
CA SER A 299 28.54 -18.31 -23.34
C SER A 299 28.34 -16.80 -23.47
N GLY A 300 27.91 -16.13 -22.40
CA GLY A 300 27.50 -14.72 -22.39
C GLY A 300 26.27 -14.43 -23.26
N ALA A 301 25.58 -15.47 -23.77
CA ALA A 301 24.41 -15.32 -24.62
C ALA A 301 23.20 -14.90 -23.80
N TYR A 302 23.05 -15.42 -22.58
CA TYR A 302 21.89 -15.12 -21.72
C TYR A 302 21.67 -13.61 -21.54
N GLY A 303 22.70 -12.85 -21.14
CA GLY A 303 22.58 -11.41 -20.92
C GLY A 303 22.32 -10.58 -22.18
N LYS A 304 22.47 -11.17 -23.38
CA LYS A 304 22.18 -10.52 -24.67
C LYS A 304 20.80 -10.87 -25.22
N MET A 305 20.08 -11.78 -24.56
CA MET A 305 18.75 -12.20 -24.97
C MET A 305 17.69 -11.15 -24.67
N ASP A 306 16.64 -11.15 -25.48
CA ASP A 306 15.45 -10.36 -25.18
C ASP A 306 14.81 -10.82 -23.86
N PHE A 307 14.01 -9.91 -23.28
CA PHE A 307 13.32 -10.14 -22.03
C PHE A 307 12.45 -11.40 -22.03
N VAL A 308 11.71 -11.67 -23.11
CA VAL A 308 10.76 -12.80 -23.19
C VAL A 308 11.51 -14.13 -23.13
N THR A 309 12.66 -14.21 -23.80
CA THR A 309 13.51 -15.39 -23.77
C THR A 309 14.13 -15.60 -22.38
N ARG A 310 14.65 -14.54 -21.75
CA ARG A 310 15.17 -14.63 -20.37
C ARG A 310 14.08 -15.03 -19.37
N ASP A 311 12.87 -14.51 -19.55
CA ASP A 311 11.72 -14.82 -18.71
C ASP A 311 11.28 -16.28 -18.80
N ARG A 312 11.32 -16.86 -20.01
CA ARG A 312 11.09 -18.29 -20.21
C ARG A 312 12.06 -19.15 -19.39
N TYR A 313 13.31 -18.72 -19.24
CA TYR A 313 14.33 -19.46 -18.49
C TYR A 313 14.12 -19.31 -16.97
N ARG A 314 13.71 -18.12 -16.51
CA ARG A 314 13.30 -17.90 -15.12
C ARG A 314 12.11 -18.78 -14.74
N HIS A 315 11.07 -18.85 -15.58
CA HIS A 315 9.95 -19.77 -15.37
C HIS A 315 10.34 -21.25 -15.41
N ALA A 316 11.29 -21.63 -16.28
CA ALA A 316 11.81 -23.00 -16.27
C ALA A 316 12.50 -23.32 -14.93
N THR A 317 13.29 -22.37 -14.40
CA THR A 317 13.98 -22.48 -13.10
C THR A 317 12.98 -22.65 -11.95
N GLU A 318 11.96 -21.78 -11.87
CA GLU A 318 10.88 -21.86 -10.88
C GLU A 318 10.15 -23.22 -10.91
N ARG A 319 9.80 -23.68 -12.11
CA ARG A 319 9.11 -24.96 -12.30
C ARG A 319 9.95 -26.15 -11.86
N ILE A 320 11.25 -26.13 -12.14
CA ILE A 320 12.18 -27.21 -11.73
C ILE A 320 12.36 -27.18 -10.21
N ALA A 321 12.58 -26.00 -9.62
CA ALA A 321 12.71 -25.82 -8.18
C ALA A 321 11.49 -26.39 -7.42
N LYS A 322 10.27 -26.05 -7.89
CA LYS A 322 9.01 -26.54 -7.31
C LYS A 322 8.88 -28.07 -7.39
N LYS A 323 9.35 -28.70 -8.46
CA LYS A 323 9.27 -30.16 -8.64
C LYS A 323 10.27 -30.92 -7.79
N CYS A 324 11.48 -30.40 -7.65
CA CYS A 324 12.59 -31.07 -6.94
C CYS A 324 12.67 -30.70 -5.45
N GLY A 325 11.83 -29.78 -4.96
CA GLY A 325 11.87 -29.32 -3.57
C GLY A 325 13.11 -28.48 -3.24
N LEU A 326 13.75 -27.89 -4.25
CA LEU A 326 14.92 -27.02 -4.12
C LEU A 326 14.50 -25.55 -4.16
N THR A 327 15.40 -24.66 -3.74
CA THR A 327 15.25 -23.22 -3.99
C THR A 327 15.54 -22.88 -5.45
N GLU A 328 14.93 -21.80 -5.94
CA GLU A 328 15.17 -21.30 -7.30
C GLU A 328 16.65 -20.92 -7.51
N GLN A 329 17.29 -20.40 -6.45
CA GLN A 329 18.71 -20.09 -6.43
C GLN A 329 19.57 -21.34 -6.66
N GLU A 330 19.30 -22.44 -5.95
CA GLU A 330 20.06 -23.69 -6.11
C GLU A 330 19.94 -24.26 -7.52
N VAL A 331 18.76 -24.21 -8.11
CA VAL A 331 18.56 -24.67 -9.50
C VAL A 331 19.36 -23.79 -10.46
N ALA A 332 19.30 -22.47 -10.34
CA ALA A 332 20.06 -21.55 -11.17
C ALA A 332 21.58 -21.80 -11.07
N THR A 333 22.10 -21.98 -9.85
CA THR A 333 23.53 -22.27 -9.62
C THR A 333 23.94 -23.60 -10.27
N ARG A 334 23.12 -24.66 -10.16
CA ARG A 334 23.40 -25.96 -10.77
C ARG A 334 23.39 -25.89 -12.29
N VAL A 335 22.49 -25.11 -12.88
CA VAL A 335 22.42 -24.87 -14.33
C VAL A 335 23.69 -24.19 -14.84
N VAL A 336 24.14 -23.13 -14.17
CA VAL A 336 25.38 -22.42 -14.53
C VAL A 336 26.59 -23.34 -14.38
N ALA A 337 26.65 -24.15 -13.30
CA ALA A 337 27.72 -25.12 -13.10
C ALA A 337 27.77 -26.16 -14.23
N LEU A 338 26.62 -26.68 -14.69
CA LEU A 338 26.55 -27.60 -15.82
C LEU A 338 27.03 -26.95 -17.12
N ALA A 339 26.61 -25.71 -17.38
CA ALA A 339 27.08 -24.95 -18.54
C ALA A 339 28.61 -24.71 -18.50
N ARG A 340 29.17 -24.47 -17.30
CA ARG A 340 30.64 -24.35 -17.12
C ARG A 340 31.34 -25.65 -17.45
N VAL A 341 30.84 -26.79 -16.97
CA VAL A 341 31.42 -28.11 -17.30
C VAL A 341 31.36 -28.37 -18.80
N GLY A 342 30.25 -28.02 -19.46
CA GLY A 342 30.09 -28.10 -20.91
C GLY A 342 31.22 -27.42 -21.68
N THR A 343 31.70 -26.26 -21.22
CA THR A 343 32.83 -25.55 -21.84
C THR A 343 34.13 -26.37 -21.83
N VAL A 344 34.39 -27.11 -20.75
CA VAL A 344 35.64 -27.88 -20.56
C VAL A 344 35.60 -29.18 -21.36
N THR A 345 34.48 -29.89 -21.36
CA THR A 345 34.36 -31.20 -22.04
C THR A 345 34.27 -31.12 -23.56
N GLU A 346 33.75 -30.04 -24.14
CA GLU A 346 33.50 -29.95 -25.60
C GLU A 346 34.64 -29.28 -26.39
N SER A 347 35.63 -28.71 -25.70
CA SER A 347 36.87 -28.22 -26.33
C SER A 347 37.71 -29.34 -27.00
N ALA A 348 37.36 -30.62 -26.75
CA ALA A 348 38.13 -31.80 -27.19
C ALA A 348 37.49 -32.62 -28.33
N ALA A 349 36.20 -32.42 -28.64
CA ALA A 349 35.51 -33.17 -29.69
C ALA A 349 34.37 -32.31 -30.25
N GLY A 350 34.39 -31.99 -31.54
CA GLY A 350 33.49 -31.04 -32.21
C GLY A 350 31.99 -31.33 -32.03
N ALA A 351 31.44 -30.93 -30.89
CA ALA A 351 30.06 -31.08 -30.47
C ALA A 351 29.45 -29.74 -30.03
N ASP A 352 28.12 -29.75 -29.93
CA ASP A 352 27.17 -28.64 -29.90
C ASP A 352 27.50 -27.50 -28.92
N ASP A 353 28.04 -26.37 -29.44
CA ASP A 353 28.40 -25.12 -28.71
C ASP A 353 27.31 -24.62 -27.74
N ARG A 354 26.06 -25.08 -27.94
CA ARG A 354 24.91 -24.87 -27.05
C ARG A 354 25.10 -25.44 -25.64
N ALA A 355 25.92 -26.47 -25.41
CA ALA A 355 26.13 -27.00 -24.05
C ALA A 355 26.91 -26.05 -23.13
N ARG A 356 27.43 -24.95 -23.68
CA ARG A 356 28.05 -23.85 -22.91
C ARG A 356 27.03 -22.83 -22.41
N HIS A 357 25.76 -22.98 -22.79
CA HIS A 357 24.69 -22.02 -22.51
C HIS A 357 23.67 -22.57 -21.51
N VAL A 358 23.26 -21.74 -20.54
CA VAL A 358 22.26 -22.11 -19.52
C VAL A 358 20.92 -22.59 -20.10
N GLY A 359 20.48 -22.02 -21.23
CA GLY A 359 19.22 -22.39 -21.89
C GLY A 359 19.18 -23.85 -22.34
N PHE A 360 20.33 -24.43 -22.70
CA PHE A 360 20.42 -25.83 -23.11
C PHE A 360 19.98 -26.79 -22.00
N TYR A 361 20.32 -26.46 -20.75
CA TYR A 361 19.97 -27.28 -19.57
C TYR A 361 18.59 -26.96 -19.01
N LEU A 362 18.08 -25.75 -19.21
CA LEU A 362 16.77 -25.35 -18.69
C LEU A 362 15.59 -25.79 -19.56
N ILE A 363 15.74 -25.77 -20.88
CA ILE A 363 14.61 -25.95 -21.81
C ILE A 363 14.89 -26.86 -23.02
N ASP A 364 16.11 -27.37 -23.18
CA ASP A 364 16.52 -28.18 -24.35
C ASP A 364 17.14 -29.53 -23.92
N LYS A 365 17.93 -30.16 -24.78
CA LYS A 365 18.53 -31.49 -24.62
C LYS A 365 19.41 -31.68 -23.38
N GLY A 366 19.83 -30.61 -22.70
CA GLY A 366 20.55 -30.67 -21.43
C GLY A 366 19.66 -30.95 -20.21
N LEU A 367 18.34 -30.82 -20.34
CA LEU A 367 17.38 -30.97 -19.25
C LEU A 367 17.46 -32.32 -18.51
N PRO A 368 17.65 -33.48 -19.17
CA PRO A 368 17.83 -34.75 -18.46
C PRO A 368 19.06 -34.78 -17.56
N LYS A 369 20.16 -34.13 -17.97
CA LYS A 369 21.38 -34.00 -17.13
C LYS A 369 21.11 -33.11 -15.92
N LEU A 370 20.37 -32.01 -16.12
CA LEU A 370 19.94 -31.17 -15.01
C LEU A 370 19.08 -31.96 -14.03
N ALA A 371 18.08 -32.70 -14.50
CA ALA A 371 17.21 -33.55 -13.69
C ALA A 371 18.01 -34.55 -12.84
N GLN A 372 19.05 -35.20 -13.38
CA GLN A 372 19.91 -36.09 -12.61
C GLN A 372 20.63 -35.38 -11.45
N VAL A 373 20.99 -34.10 -11.63
CA VAL A 373 21.71 -33.32 -10.62
C VAL A 373 20.75 -32.69 -9.60
N VAL A 374 19.52 -32.35 -9.99
CA VAL A 374 18.52 -31.74 -9.09
C VAL A 374 17.67 -32.75 -8.33
N GLY A 375 17.67 -34.03 -8.75
CA GLY A 375 16.75 -35.05 -8.23
C GLY A 375 15.36 -34.91 -8.83
#